data_AF-A0A946TEJ7-F1
#
_entry.id   AF-A0A946TEJ7-F1
#
_cell.length_a   1.000
_cell.length_b   1.000
_cell.length_c   1.000
_cell.angle_alpha   90.00
_cell.angle_beta   90.00
_cell.angle_gamma   90.00
#
_symmetry.space_group_name_H-M   'P 1'
#
loop_
_entity.id
_entity.type
_entity.pdbx_description
1 polymer ?
#
loop_
_entity_poly.entity_id
_entity_poly.type
_entity_poly.pdbx_seq_one_letter_code
_entity_poly.pdbx_strand_id
1 'polypeptide(L)' 'MIRLLHEQDGLGYRKISYKLNSWGIKTQRGKSWSNGSVHSVLKRKFQRDSQYLNQRTTLYPDQLSLFKLETITYD' A
#
# COMPACT_ATOMS: atom_id res chain seq x y z
N MET A 1 8.18 1.09 -7.70
CA MET A 1 9.47 1.75 -7.93
C MET A 1 10.38 1.69 -6.70
N ILE A 2 10.24 2.59 -5.72
CA ILE A 2 11.18 2.70 -4.57
C ILE A 2 11.32 1.40 -3.78
N ARG A 3 10.20 0.69 -3.56
CA ARG A 3 10.21 -0.64 -2.92
C ARG A 3 11.06 -1.66 -3.68
N LEU A 4 10.95 -1.69 -5.01
CA LEU A 4 11.70 -2.64 -5.85
C LEU A 4 13.21 -2.34 -5.79
N LEU A 5 13.58 -1.06 -5.87
CA LEU A 5 14.97 -0.63 -5.70
C LEU A 5 15.56 -1.04 -4.34
N HIS A 6 14.73 -1.12 -3.30
CA HIS A 6 15.18 -1.52 -1.97
C HIS A 6 15.20 -3.04 -1.79
N GLU A 7 14.12 -3.73 -2.15
CA GLU A 7 13.93 -5.16 -1.88
C GLU A 7 14.56 -6.06 -2.94
N GLN A 8 14.49 -5.69 -4.23
CA GLN A 8 15.02 -6.50 -5.34
C GLN A 8 16.46 -6.12 -5.67
N ASP A 9 16.75 -4.82 -5.83
CA ASP A 9 18.10 -4.35 -6.18
C ASP A 9 19.01 -4.22 -4.92
N GLY A 10 18.48 -4.41 -3.72
CA GLY A 10 19.24 -4.33 -2.46
C GLY A 10 19.82 -2.94 -2.16
N LEU A 11 19.28 -1.87 -2.75
CA LEU A 11 19.86 -0.54 -2.60
C LEU A 11 19.51 0.05 -1.23
N GLY A 12 20.54 0.55 -0.54
CA GLY A 12 20.37 1.39 0.65
C GLY A 12 19.73 2.74 0.32
N TYR A 13 19.11 3.38 1.31
CA TYR A 13 18.34 4.62 1.13
C TYR A 13 19.13 5.76 0.47
N ARG A 14 20.43 5.86 0.76
CA ARG A 14 21.36 6.82 0.13
C ARG A 14 21.50 6.59 -1.38
N LYS A 15 21.67 5.34 -1.81
CA LYS A 15 21.80 5.02 -3.24
C LYS A 15 20.49 5.29 -3.97
N ILE A 16 19.36 4.96 -3.33
CA ILE A 16 18.02 5.22 -3.90
C ILE A 16 17.77 6.71 -4.08
N SER A 17 18.05 7.54 -3.06
CA SER A 17 17.82 8.99 -3.14
C SER A 17 18.64 9.62 -4.28
N TYR A 18 19.92 9.22 -4.43
CA TYR A 18 20.74 9.67 -5.56
C TYR A 18 20.19 9.21 -6.91
N LYS A 19 19.83 7.93 -7.05
CA LYS A 19 19.32 7.36 -8.32
C LYS A 19 18.04 8.08 -8.77
N LEU A 20 17.11 8.34 -7.84
CA LEU A 20 15.88 9.08 -8.14
C LEU A 20 16.17 10.53 -8.56
N ASN A 21 17.09 11.20 -7.86
CA ASN A 21 17.47 12.57 -8.19
C ASN A 21 18.22 12.65 -9.53
N SER A 22 19.10 11.70 -9.84
CA SER A 22 19.82 11.65 -11.14
C SER A 22 18.88 11.38 -12.30
N TRP A 23 17.80 10.63 -12.08
CA TRP A 23 16.75 10.42 -13.07
C TRP A 23 15.79 11.61 -13.20
N GLY A 24 16.01 12.70 -12.46
CA GLY A 24 15.13 13.87 -12.48
C GLY A 24 13.77 13.65 -11.80
N ILE A 25 13.55 12.51 -11.14
CA ILE A 25 12.28 12.20 -10.49
C ILE A 25 12.17 13.01 -9.20
N LYS A 26 11.17 13.88 -9.13
CA LYS A 26 10.84 14.64 -7.91
C LYS A 26 9.87 13.85 -7.03
N THR A 27 9.84 14.20 -5.75
CA THR A 27 8.77 13.74 -4.84
C THR A 27 7.41 14.29 -5.29
N GLN A 28 6.32 13.75 -4.78
CA GLN A 28 4.95 14.23 -5.07
C GLN A 28 4.77 15.74 -4.82
N ARG A 29 5.55 16.33 -3.90
CA ARG A 29 5.53 17.77 -3.59
C ARG A 29 6.58 18.59 -4.38
N GLY A 30 7.18 18.01 -5.41
CA GLY A 30 8.19 18.67 -6.25
C GLY A 30 9.58 18.81 -5.62
N LYS A 31 9.84 18.25 -4.44
CA LYS A 31 11.14 18.31 -3.77
C LYS A 31 12.08 17.19 -4.23
N SER A 32 13.39 17.39 -4.11
CA SER A 32 14.39 16.34 -4.30
C SER A 32 14.30 15.26 -3.22
N TRP A 33 14.74 14.06 -3.54
CA TRP A 33 14.77 12.93 -2.63
C TRP A 33 15.92 13.04 -1.62
N SER A 34 15.61 12.77 -0.35
CA SER A 34 16.58 12.59 0.73
C SER A 34 16.49 11.16 1.26
N ASN A 35 17.49 10.72 2.02
CA ASN A 35 17.48 9.39 2.62
C ASN A 35 16.28 9.21 3.56
N GLY A 36 15.94 10.27 4.31
CA GLY A 36 14.78 10.30 5.20
C GLY A 36 13.44 10.25 4.45
N SER A 37 13.35 10.87 3.28
CA SER A 37 12.13 10.79 2.46
C SER A 37 11.93 9.39 1.88
N VAL A 38 13.00 8.74 1.42
CA VAL A 38 12.97 7.34 0.96
C VAL A 38 12.51 6.42 2.09
N HIS A 39 13.14 6.52 3.27
CA HIS A 39 12.78 5.71 4.43
C HIS A 39 11.30 5.92 4.84
N SER A 40 10.85 7.17 4.90
CA SER A 40 9.47 7.49 5.28
C SER A 40 8.43 6.88 4.34
N VAL A 41 8.71 6.88 3.03
CA VAL A 41 7.84 6.26 2.02
C VAL A 41 7.75 4.75 2.21
N LEU A 42 8.88 4.08 2.41
CA LEU A 42 8.93 2.64 2.65
C LEU A 42 8.19 2.26 3.94
N LYS A 43 8.46 2.98 5.03
CA LYS A 43 7.78 2.80 6.31
C LYS A 43 6.25 2.94 6.20
N ARG A 44 5.77 4.01 5.56
CA ARG A 44 4.32 4.24 5.38
C ARG A 44 3.68 3.21 4.47
N LYS A 45 4.41 2.69 3.47
CA LYS A 45 3.92 1.58 2.65
C LYS A 45 3.75 0.32 3.48
N PHE A 46 4.78 -0.08 4.24
CA PHE A 46 4.72 -1.25 5.11
C PHE A 46 3.51 -1.18 6.06
N GLN A 47 3.32 -0.05 6.76
CA GLN A 47 2.20 0.15 7.67
C GLN A 47 0.83 -0.04 6.98
N ARG A 48 0.66 0.49 5.76
CA ARG A 48 -0.60 0.32 5.01
C ARG A 48 -0.81 -1.13 4.58
N ASP A 49 0.23 -1.79 4.09
CA ASP A 49 0.15 -3.19 3.65
C ASP A 49 -0.20 -4.09 4.85
N SER A 50 0.39 -3.84 6.03
CA SER A 50 0.06 -4.55 7.27
C SER A 50 -1.38 -4.31 7.73
N GLN A 51 -1.86 -3.07 7.71
CA GLN A 51 -3.26 -2.77 8.06
C GLN A 51 -4.24 -3.45 7.12
N TYR A 52 -3.95 -3.44 5.82
CA TYR A 52 -4.77 -4.09 4.81
C TYR A 52 -4.86 -5.60 4.99
N LEU A 53 -3.72 -6.24 5.28
CA LEU A 53 -3.66 -7.67 5.57
C LEU A 53 -4.48 -8.02 6.81
N ASN A 54 -4.35 -7.23 7.88
CA ASN A 54 -5.13 -7.44 9.10
C ASN A 54 -6.63 -7.34 8.83
N GLN A 55 -7.08 -6.30 8.11
CA GLN A 55 -8.51 -6.13 7.76
C GLN A 55 -9.06 -7.33 6.96
N ARG A 56 -8.30 -7.85 6.00
CA ARG A 56 -8.72 -9.01 5.19
C ARG A 56 -8.72 -10.32 5.95
N THR A 57 -7.85 -10.46 6.95
CA THR A 57 -7.70 -11.68 7.74
C THR A 57 -8.67 -11.72 8.92
N THR A 58 -9.23 -10.57 9.32
CA THR A 58 -10.26 -10.49 10.36
C THR A 58 -11.49 -11.27 9.91
N LEU A 59 -11.73 -12.40 10.57
CA LEU A 59 -12.98 -13.14 10.45
C LEU A 59 -14.05 -12.39 11.25
N TYR A 60 -15.03 -11.83 10.53
CA TYR A 60 -16.25 -11.35 11.16
C TYR A 60 -17.19 -12.54 11.26
N PRO A 61 -17.74 -12.87 12.44
CA PRO A 61 -18.71 -13.94 12.53
C PRO A 61 -19.95 -13.56 11.73
N ASP A 62 -20.20 -14.32 10.65
CA ASP A 62 -21.34 -14.10 9.78
C ASP A 62 -22.64 -14.38 10.57
N GLN A 63 -23.37 -13.34 10.95
CA GLN A 63 -24.77 -13.49 11.36
C GLN A 63 -25.66 -13.41 10.11
N LEU A 64 -25.61 -14.46 9.29
CA LEU A 64 -26.50 -14.59 8.14
C LEU A 64 -27.88 -15.05 8.61
N SER A 65 -28.89 -14.19 8.46
CA SER A 65 -30.28 -14.63 8.56
C SER A 65 -30.67 -15.42 7.31
N LEU A 66 -31.54 -16.42 7.47
CA LEU A 66 -32.11 -17.15 6.35
C LEU A 66 -32.91 -16.18 5.47
N PHE A 67 -32.45 -15.95 4.26
CA PHE A 67 -33.18 -15.18 3.26
C PHE A 67 -34.36 -16.02 2.74
N LYS A 68 -35.58 -15.56 2.97
CA LYS A 68 -36.80 -16.19 2.45
C LYS A 68 -37.36 -15.35 1.30
N LEU A 69 -37.53 -15.96 0.13
CA LEU A 69 -38.19 -15.36 -1.02
C LEU A 69 -39.67 -15.69 -0.99
N GLU A 70 -40.53 -14.67 -1.05
CA GLU A 70 -41.96 -14.82 -1.24
C GLU A 70 -42.31 -14.19 -2.60
N THR A 71 -42.79 -15.01 -3.53
CA THR A 71 -43.25 -14.52 -4.83
C THR A 71 -44.72 -14.14 -4.72
N ILE A 72 -45.05 -12.88 -4.95
CA ILE A 72 -46.43 -12.41 -5.09
C ILE A 72 -46.82 -12.63 -6.54
N THR A 73 -47.82 -13.48 -6.78
CA THR A 73 -48.51 -13.57 -8.07
C THR A 73 -49.59 -12.49 -8.11
N TYR A 74 -49.60 -11.67 -9.16
CA TYR A 74 -50.69 -10.72 -9.42
C TYR A 74 -51.69 -11.39 -10.37
N ASP A 75 -52.96 -11.39 -9.99
CA ASP A 75 -54.10 -11.83 -10.82
C ASP A 75 -54.43 -10.83 -11.94
#